data_AF-A0A150PRV1-F1
#
_entry.id   AF-A0A150PRV1-F1
#
_cell.length_a   1.000
_cell.length_b   1.000
_cell.length_c   1.000
_cell.angle_alpha   90.00
_cell.angle_beta   90.00
_cell.angle_gamma   90.00
#
_symmetry.space_group_name_H-M   'P 1'
#
loop_
_entity.id
_entity.type
_entity.pdbx_description
1 polymer ?
#
loop_
_entity_poly.entity_id
_entity_poly.type
_entity_poly.pdbx_seq_one_letter_code
_entity_poly.pdbx_strand_id
1 'polypeptide(L)'
;MTEANGSLGSLDDFIARSTEMLFVARGDGALLRWSDALGQAVGPALAQGTTLTELFHPEDRCTLTTRWEQVRGGTAPVELHGRILSAEQRYRPLSCVVRGARTDGLVYGSFRDAPPGDGAQGELARLRERDRILGALINALPIAVWAIDADGTYTYHDGKGLAAAGHRPGQLVGQNIFALYGDMAGGIERALAGEAVHGLSEVHGCVWESWMVPLSEAAGQVRSVVGFSLDVTEGQRAHEALQTKLDVIEAQQRVIRELAAPIIEVWDGVLALPMIGVVDSARTAEAMESLLEAISSRAARFAVLDLTGVQVVDTKVADHLIKLVRAIQLLGAEGIICGIRPNVAQTMVALGLDLSAIVTKANLRAGLTHCM
;
A
#
# COMPACT_ATOMS: atom_id res chain seq x y z
N MET A 1 -28.66 3.26 -46.16
CA MET A 1 -27.94 4.52 -45.85
C MET A 1 -28.54 5.05 -44.55
N THR A 2 -28.32 4.31 -43.47
CA THR A 2 -29.21 4.26 -42.29
C THR A 2 -28.34 4.31 -41.02
N GLU A 3 -27.60 5.39 -40.82
CA GLU A 3 -26.66 5.54 -39.68
C GLU A 3 -26.62 6.97 -39.10
N ALA A 4 -27.77 7.63 -38.95
CA ALA A 4 -27.82 8.97 -38.34
C ALA A 4 -28.75 9.11 -37.11
N ASN A 5 -29.49 8.06 -36.71
CA ASN A 5 -30.48 8.17 -35.62
C ASN A 5 -30.00 7.63 -34.25
N GLY A 6 -28.83 7.00 -34.18
CA GLY A 6 -28.28 6.45 -32.92
C GLY A 6 -27.57 7.46 -32.02
N SER A 7 -27.18 8.62 -32.54
CA SER A 7 -26.36 9.62 -31.84
C SER A 7 -27.15 10.53 -30.90
N LEU A 8 -28.42 10.82 -31.19
CA LEU A 8 -29.22 11.81 -30.44
C LEU A 8 -29.78 11.25 -29.13
N GLY A 9 -30.22 9.98 -29.11
CA GLY A 9 -30.72 9.34 -27.89
C GLY A 9 -29.65 9.20 -26.80
N SER A 10 -28.38 8.97 -27.18
CA SER A 10 -27.27 8.83 -26.23
C SER A 10 -26.90 10.15 -25.55
N LEU A 11 -27.01 11.28 -26.24
CA LEU A 11 -26.69 12.60 -25.65
C LEU A 11 -27.82 13.06 -24.73
N ASP A 12 -29.06 12.77 -25.11
CA ASP A 12 -30.25 13.09 -24.33
C ASP A 12 -30.27 12.33 -23.01
N ASP A 13 -29.98 11.03 -23.05
CA ASP A 13 -29.81 10.20 -21.85
C ASP A 13 -28.61 10.64 -21.01
N PHE A 14 -27.50 11.03 -21.63
CA PHE A 14 -26.32 11.54 -20.92
C PHE A 14 -26.63 12.83 -20.15
N ILE A 15 -27.28 13.79 -20.80
CA ILE A 15 -27.64 15.07 -20.17
C ILE A 15 -28.63 14.81 -19.03
N ALA A 16 -29.69 14.05 -19.29
CA ALA A 16 -30.71 13.75 -18.28
C ALA A 16 -30.11 13.12 -17.02
N ARG A 17 -29.20 12.14 -17.18
CA ARG A 17 -28.61 11.38 -16.06
C ARG A 17 -27.33 12.00 -15.47
N SER A 18 -26.90 13.16 -15.96
CA SER A 18 -25.70 13.83 -15.47
C SER A 18 -25.86 14.26 -14.01
N THR A 19 -24.83 14.04 -13.19
CA THR A 19 -24.76 14.55 -11.81
C THR A 19 -24.42 16.05 -11.74
N GLU A 20 -23.95 16.62 -12.85
CA GLU A 20 -23.72 18.06 -13.02
C GLU A 20 -25.00 18.75 -13.52
N MET A 21 -25.23 20.00 -13.10
CA MET A 21 -26.39 20.80 -13.51
C MET A 21 -26.24 21.33 -14.94
N LEU A 22 -26.50 20.47 -15.93
CA LEU A 22 -26.32 20.78 -17.35
C LEU A 22 -27.63 21.24 -18.00
N PHE A 23 -27.52 22.07 -19.05
CA PHE A 23 -28.64 22.43 -19.92
C PHE A 23 -28.25 22.60 -21.39
N VAL A 24 -29.25 22.49 -22.24
CA VAL A 24 -29.23 22.84 -23.67
C VAL A 24 -30.34 23.85 -23.92
N ALA A 25 -30.00 24.96 -24.54
CA ALA A 25 -30.92 26.01 -24.94
C ALA A 25 -30.82 26.27 -26.45
N ARG A 26 -31.86 26.87 -27.02
CA ARG A 26 -31.80 27.48 -28.36
C ARG A 26 -31.06 28.82 -28.26
N GLY A 27 -30.56 29.33 -29.39
CA GLY A 27 -29.87 30.63 -29.45
C GLY A 27 -30.63 31.83 -28.87
N ASP A 28 -31.97 31.80 -28.85
CA ASP A 28 -32.80 32.81 -28.20
C ASP A 28 -32.85 32.71 -26.66
N GLY A 29 -32.25 31.66 -26.09
CA GLY A 29 -32.23 31.41 -24.64
C GLY A 29 -33.31 30.44 -24.16
N ALA A 30 -34.19 29.94 -25.02
CA ALA A 30 -35.23 28.99 -24.64
C ALA A 30 -34.61 27.62 -24.29
N LEU A 31 -34.86 27.15 -23.07
CA LEU A 31 -34.40 25.84 -22.59
C LEU A 31 -35.09 24.70 -23.35
N LEU A 32 -34.27 23.80 -23.88
CA LEU A 32 -34.71 22.62 -24.62
C LEU A 32 -34.57 21.34 -23.78
N ARG A 33 -33.45 21.22 -23.06
CA ARG A 33 -33.08 20.02 -22.28
C ARG A 33 -32.27 20.41 -21.04
N TRP A 34 -32.31 19.57 -20.02
CA TRP A 34 -31.54 19.74 -18.79
C TRP A 34 -31.34 18.40 -18.07
N SER A 35 -30.35 18.37 -17.18
CA SER A 35 -30.09 17.24 -16.28
C SER A 35 -31.09 17.15 -15.13
N ASP A 36 -31.29 15.95 -14.58
CA ASP A 36 -32.05 15.72 -13.34
C ASP A 36 -31.51 16.56 -12.18
N ALA A 37 -30.18 16.74 -12.09
CA ALA A 37 -29.54 17.59 -11.09
C ALA A 37 -30.03 19.06 -11.18
N LEU A 38 -30.07 19.63 -12.38
CA LEU A 38 -30.60 20.99 -12.60
C LEU A 38 -32.11 21.06 -12.32
N GLY A 39 -32.86 20.02 -12.70
CA GLY A 39 -34.30 19.91 -12.42
C GLY A 39 -34.62 19.91 -10.93
N GLN A 40 -33.83 19.19 -10.12
CA GLN A 40 -33.96 19.17 -8.67
C GLN A 40 -33.58 20.52 -8.03
N ALA A 41 -32.53 21.18 -8.55
CA ALA A 41 -32.06 22.45 -8.01
C ALA A 41 -33.05 23.60 -8.23
N VAL A 42 -33.65 23.71 -9.42
CA VAL A 42 -34.54 24.82 -9.82
C VAL A 42 -36.02 24.48 -9.56
N GLY A 43 -36.40 23.21 -9.68
CA GLY A 43 -37.77 22.75 -9.44
C GLY A 43 -38.77 23.21 -10.52
N PRO A 44 -40.02 23.54 -10.15
CA PRO A 44 -41.13 23.72 -11.10
C PRO A 44 -40.99 24.94 -12.02
N ALA A 45 -40.07 25.87 -11.72
CA ALA A 45 -39.76 27.00 -12.59
C ALA A 45 -39.04 26.58 -13.89
N LEU A 46 -38.49 25.36 -13.93
CA LEU A 46 -37.82 24.79 -15.09
C LEU A 46 -38.84 24.09 -16.00
N ALA A 47 -39.31 24.78 -17.02
CA ALA A 47 -40.24 24.25 -18.01
C ALA A 47 -39.69 24.34 -19.43
N GLN A 48 -40.23 23.51 -20.33
CA GLN A 48 -39.82 23.52 -21.72
C GLN A 48 -40.20 24.86 -22.37
N GLY A 49 -39.22 25.53 -22.99
CA GLY A 49 -39.42 26.87 -23.55
C GLY A 49 -39.27 28.02 -22.56
N THR A 50 -39.03 27.75 -21.27
CA THR A 50 -38.60 28.80 -20.32
C THR A 50 -37.30 29.41 -20.81
N THR A 51 -37.22 30.74 -20.81
CA THR A 51 -35.98 31.41 -21.22
C THR A 51 -34.99 31.36 -20.06
N LEU A 52 -33.73 31.01 -20.31
CA LEU A 52 -32.70 30.87 -19.28
C LEU A 52 -32.63 32.10 -18.36
N THR A 53 -32.77 33.32 -18.91
CA THR A 53 -32.75 34.58 -18.16
C THR A 53 -33.92 34.73 -17.18
N GLU A 54 -35.05 34.05 -17.40
CA GLU A 54 -36.21 34.10 -16.51
C GLU A 54 -35.97 33.36 -15.20
N LEU A 55 -35.06 32.37 -15.19
CA LEU A 55 -34.65 31.65 -13.99
C LEU A 55 -33.91 32.55 -12.99
N PHE A 56 -33.32 33.64 -13.47
CA PHE A 56 -32.56 34.57 -12.65
C PHE A 56 -33.44 35.64 -12.00
N HIS A 57 -32.96 36.15 -10.86
CA HIS A 57 -33.58 37.22 -10.10
C HIS A 57 -33.83 38.45 -10.99
N PRO A 58 -34.98 39.15 -10.87
CA PRO A 58 -35.34 40.28 -11.74
C PRO A 58 -34.26 41.35 -11.90
N GLU A 59 -33.53 41.67 -10.83
CA GLU A 59 -32.42 42.64 -10.85
C GLU A 59 -31.21 42.20 -11.69
N ASP A 60 -31.00 40.88 -11.81
CA ASP A 60 -29.83 40.32 -12.50
C ASP A 60 -30.12 40.15 -14.01
N ARG A 61 -31.40 40.16 -14.42
CA ARG A 61 -31.84 39.85 -15.80
C ARG A 61 -31.27 40.80 -16.85
N CYS A 62 -31.21 42.11 -16.58
CA CYS A 62 -30.74 43.09 -17.56
C CYS A 62 -29.27 42.83 -17.96
N THR A 63 -28.41 42.62 -16.96
CA THR A 63 -26.99 42.30 -17.13
C THR A 63 -26.79 40.99 -17.90
N LEU A 64 -27.63 40.00 -17.63
CA LEU A 64 -27.56 38.68 -18.28
C LEU A 64 -27.98 38.76 -19.74
N THR A 65 -29.03 39.52 -20.08
CA THR A 65 -29.47 39.71 -21.47
C THR A 65 -28.37 40.33 -22.33
N THR A 66 -27.66 41.34 -21.83
CA THR A 66 -26.52 41.96 -22.54
C THR A 66 -25.37 40.97 -22.76
N ARG A 67 -25.04 40.14 -21.75
CA ARG A 67 -23.99 39.11 -21.91
C ARG A 67 -24.44 37.95 -22.80
N TRP A 68 -25.74 37.66 -22.87
CA TRP A 68 -26.30 36.62 -23.74
C TRP A 68 -26.11 36.92 -25.24
N GLU A 69 -26.07 38.20 -25.62
CA GLU A 69 -25.75 38.59 -26.99
C GLU A 69 -24.32 38.18 -27.39
N GLN A 70 -23.38 38.17 -26.44
CA GLN A 70 -22.01 37.71 -26.68
C GLN A 70 -21.94 36.20 -26.92
N VAL A 71 -22.83 35.42 -26.28
CA VAL A 71 -22.96 33.97 -26.51
C VAL A 71 -23.47 33.68 -27.92
N ARG A 72 -24.46 34.46 -28.40
CA ARG A 72 -25.00 34.31 -29.76
C ARG A 72 -24.00 34.68 -30.85
N GLY A 73 -23.13 35.65 -30.59
CA GLY A 73 -22.13 36.13 -31.55
C GLY A 73 -20.80 35.38 -31.55
N GLY A 74 -20.59 34.41 -30.66
CA GLY A 74 -19.27 33.83 -30.40
C GLY A 74 -19.27 32.34 -30.05
N THR A 75 -18.08 31.74 -30.07
CA THR A 75 -17.86 30.31 -29.71
C THR A 75 -17.01 30.13 -28.45
N ALA A 76 -16.60 31.25 -27.86
CA ALA A 76 -15.91 31.33 -26.59
C ALA A 76 -16.94 31.12 -25.45
N PRO A 77 -16.54 30.43 -24.37
CA PRO A 77 -17.39 30.31 -23.18
C PRO A 77 -17.59 31.70 -22.54
N VAL A 78 -18.83 32.01 -22.19
CA VAL A 78 -19.21 33.22 -21.47
C VAL A 78 -19.68 32.80 -20.08
N GLU A 79 -19.09 33.41 -19.06
CA GLU A 79 -19.50 33.18 -17.68
C GLU A 79 -20.52 34.22 -17.24
N LEU A 80 -21.63 33.73 -16.71
CA LEU A 80 -22.78 34.47 -16.23
C LEU A 80 -22.94 34.20 -14.73
N HIS A 81 -23.06 35.28 -13.95
CA HIS A 81 -23.27 35.20 -12.52
C HIS A 81 -24.62 35.80 -12.18
N GLY A 82 -25.37 35.15 -11.31
CA GLY A 82 -26.62 35.70 -10.81
C GLY A 82 -27.31 34.78 -9.82
N ARG A 83 -28.39 35.30 -9.24
CA ARG A 83 -29.21 34.54 -8.29
C ARG A 83 -30.31 33.81 -9.04
N ILE A 84 -30.45 32.50 -8.86
CA ILE A 84 -31.51 31.69 -9.47
C ILE A 84 -32.52 31.25 -8.42
N LEU A 85 -33.78 31.19 -8.81
CA LEU A 85 -34.86 30.70 -7.96
C LEU A 85 -34.76 29.18 -7.81
N SER A 86 -34.53 28.70 -6.58
CA SER A 86 -34.46 27.27 -6.29
C SER A 86 -35.85 26.63 -6.19
N ALA A 87 -35.92 25.29 -6.19
CA ALA A 87 -37.16 24.54 -5.95
C ALA A 87 -37.90 24.95 -4.67
N GLU A 88 -37.17 25.36 -3.63
CA GLU A 88 -37.69 25.88 -2.35
C GLU A 88 -38.18 27.34 -2.40
N GLN A 89 -38.34 27.95 -3.59
CA GLN A 89 -38.76 29.35 -3.76
C GLN A 89 -37.82 30.38 -3.11
N ARG A 90 -36.52 30.09 -3.04
CA ARG A 90 -35.49 30.99 -2.53
C ARG A 90 -34.43 31.25 -3.59
N TYR A 91 -33.97 32.50 -3.67
CA TYR A 91 -32.87 32.85 -4.56
C TYR A 91 -31.53 32.39 -4.00
N ARG A 92 -30.76 31.63 -4.80
CA ARG A 92 -29.41 31.14 -4.46
C ARG A 92 -28.39 31.58 -5.54
N PRO A 93 -27.17 31.97 -5.16
CA PRO A 93 -26.16 32.40 -6.11
C PRO A 93 -25.60 31.19 -6.88
N LEU A 94 -25.64 31.25 -8.20
CA LEU A 94 -25.11 30.22 -9.10
C LEU A 94 -24.22 30.88 -10.17
N SER A 95 -23.12 30.22 -10.53
CA SER A 95 -22.34 30.57 -11.72
C SER A 95 -22.79 29.66 -12.87
N CYS A 96 -22.89 30.25 -14.06
CA CYS A 96 -23.33 29.59 -15.26
C CYS A 96 -22.31 29.83 -16.36
N VAL A 97 -21.69 28.76 -16.86
CA VAL A 97 -20.81 28.85 -18.03
C VAL A 97 -21.61 28.41 -19.24
N VAL A 98 -21.64 29.28 -20.25
CA VAL A 98 -22.47 29.12 -21.44
C VAL A 98 -21.61 29.20 -22.70
N ARG A 99 -21.84 28.30 -23.66
CA ARG A 99 -21.11 28.25 -24.92
C ARG A 99 -22.06 28.06 -26.10
N GLY A 100 -21.91 28.91 -27.12
CA GLY A 100 -22.61 28.77 -28.40
C GLY A 100 -22.02 27.64 -29.27
N ALA A 101 -22.89 26.89 -29.94
CA ALA A 101 -22.54 25.88 -30.93
C ALA A 101 -22.32 26.50 -32.32
N ARG A 102 -21.34 25.99 -33.08
CA ARG A 102 -20.96 26.56 -34.39
C ARG A 102 -21.95 26.26 -35.52
N THR A 103 -22.70 25.17 -35.45
CA THR A 103 -23.40 24.61 -36.61
C THR A 103 -24.93 24.56 -36.46
N ASP A 104 -25.44 24.48 -35.23
CA ASP A 104 -26.83 24.04 -35.00
C ASP A 104 -27.69 25.11 -34.29
N GLY A 105 -27.15 26.31 -34.04
CA GLY A 105 -27.86 27.40 -33.36
C GLY A 105 -28.24 27.10 -31.90
N LEU A 106 -27.66 26.03 -31.33
CA LEU A 106 -27.82 25.62 -29.94
C LEU A 106 -26.78 26.25 -29.04
N VAL A 107 -27.12 26.31 -27.76
CA VAL A 107 -26.27 26.82 -26.68
C VAL A 107 -26.22 25.76 -25.59
N TYR A 108 -25.03 25.45 -25.12
CA TYR A 108 -24.79 24.48 -24.06
C TYR A 108 -24.26 25.20 -22.83
N GLY A 109 -24.67 24.76 -21.65
CA GLY A 109 -24.12 25.33 -20.44
C GLY A 109 -24.24 24.41 -19.24
N SER A 110 -23.48 24.79 -18.21
CA SER A 110 -23.50 24.14 -16.91
C SER A 110 -23.66 25.18 -15.83
N PHE A 111 -24.56 24.92 -14.89
CA PHE A 111 -24.60 25.61 -13.63
C PHE A 111 -23.65 24.94 -12.64
N ARG A 112 -23.00 25.76 -11.82
CA ARG A 112 -22.32 25.32 -10.61
C ARG A 112 -22.76 26.24 -9.51
N ASP A 113 -22.85 25.71 -8.30
CA ASP A 113 -22.99 26.56 -7.13
C ASP A 113 -21.89 27.61 -7.20
N ALA A 114 -22.30 28.89 -7.21
CA ALA A 114 -21.31 29.92 -7.04
C ALA A 114 -20.71 29.65 -5.65
N PRO A 115 -19.36 29.61 -5.51
CA PRO A 115 -18.79 29.60 -4.18
C PRO A 115 -19.49 30.71 -3.39
N PRO A 116 -20.05 30.44 -2.19
CA PRO A 116 -20.85 31.42 -1.47
C PRO A 116 -20.21 32.79 -1.57
N GLY A 117 -20.99 33.76 -2.04
CA GLY A 117 -20.58 35.15 -2.24
C GLY A 117 -20.37 35.85 -0.90
N ASP A 118 -19.69 35.20 0.03
CA ASP A 118 -19.06 35.86 1.13
C ASP A 118 -17.98 36.71 0.47
N GLY A 119 -18.04 38.03 0.61
CA GLY A 119 -16.95 38.90 0.12
C GLY A 119 -15.60 38.52 0.76
N ALA A 120 -14.65 39.45 0.80
CA ALA A 120 -13.33 39.23 1.41
C ALA A 120 -13.37 38.50 2.78
N GLN A 121 -14.47 38.61 3.54
CA GLN A 121 -14.70 37.92 4.81
C GLN A 121 -14.85 36.39 4.74
N GLY A 122 -15.51 35.79 3.74
CA GLY A 122 -15.63 34.32 3.69
C GLY A 122 -14.53 33.63 2.92
N GLU A 123 -13.90 34.32 1.97
CA GLU A 123 -12.58 33.90 1.47
C GLU A 123 -11.56 33.88 2.62
N LEU A 124 -11.54 34.93 3.46
CA LEU A 124 -10.71 34.96 4.66
C LEU A 124 -11.10 33.88 5.67
N ALA A 125 -12.38 33.56 5.85
CA ALA A 125 -12.81 32.47 6.73
C ALA A 125 -12.32 31.10 6.24
N ARG A 126 -12.37 30.84 4.93
CA ARG A 126 -11.84 29.61 4.33
C ARG A 126 -10.33 29.51 4.42
N LEU A 127 -9.62 30.61 4.14
CA LEU A 127 -8.17 30.65 4.31
C LEU A 127 -7.78 30.41 5.76
N ARG A 128 -8.50 31.01 6.72
CA ARG A 128 -8.31 30.76 8.16
C ARG A 128 -8.59 29.31 8.54
N GLU A 129 -9.63 28.68 8.00
CA GLU A 129 -9.91 27.28 8.32
C GLU A 129 -8.86 26.34 7.71
N ARG A 130 -8.41 26.60 6.48
CA ARG A 130 -7.30 25.85 5.87
C ARG A 130 -6.02 25.99 6.68
N ASP A 131 -5.69 27.21 7.10
CA ASP A 131 -4.54 27.50 7.95
C ASP A 131 -4.63 26.82 9.32
N ARG A 132 -5.84 26.79 9.91
CA ARG A 132 -6.11 26.08 11.17
C ARG A 132 -5.90 24.56 11.04
N ILE A 133 -6.38 23.95 9.95
CA ILE A 133 -6.21 22.51 9.69
C ILE A 133 -4.73 22.18 9.48
N LEU A 134 -4.03 22.95 8.63
CA LEU A 134 -2.60 22.75 8.38
C LEU A 134 -1.79 22.92 9.67
N GLY A 135 -2.07 23.98 10.44
CA GLY A 135 -1.46 24.21 11.74
C GLY A 135 -1.72 23.07 12.72
N ALA A 136 -2.93 22.49 12.75
CA ALA A 136 -3.24 21.36 13.60
C ALA A 136 -2.45 20.09 13.21
N LEU A 137 -2.30 19.80 11.90
CA LEU A 137 -1.53 18.65 11.42
C LEU A 137 -0.04 18.78 11.75
N ILE A 138 0.55 19.96 11.45
CA ILE A 138 1.95 20.29 11.74
C ILE A 138 2.24 20.19 13.25
N ASN A 139 1.25 20.51 14.08
CA ASN A 139 1.34 20.39 15.54
C ASN A 139 0.91 19.04 16.09
N ALA A 140 0.30 18.14 15.32
CA ALA A 140 -0.09 16.81 15.82
C ALA A 140 0.96 15.75 15.46
N LEU A 141 1.54 15.86 14.27
CA LEU A 141 2.46 14.89 13.71
C LEU A 141 3.92 15.28 13.99
N PRO A 142 4.84 14.31 14.17
CA PRO A 142 6.28 14.58 14.32
C PRO A 142 6.93 14.89 12.96
N ILE A 143 6.37 15.84 12.21
CA ILE A 143 6.86 16.28 10.90
C ILE A 143 7.63 17.58 11.03
N ALA A 144 8.63 17.76 10.18
CA ALA A 144 9.19 19.04 9.81
C ALA A 144 8.65 19.42 8.43
N VAL A 145 8.00 20.59 8.31
CA VAL A 145 7.53 21.13 7.03
C VAL A 145 8.39 22.33 6.68
N TRP A 146 8.86 22.36 5.44
CA TRP A 146 9.74 23.41 4.97
C TRP A 146 9.41 23.76 3.52
N ALA A 147 9.81 24.96 3.13
CA ALA A 147 9.76 25.38 1.74
C ALA A 147 11.00 26.22 1.43
N ILE A 148 11.46 26.12 0.18
CA ILE A 148 12.56 26.91 -0.36
C ILE A 148 12.11 27.59 -1.64
N ASP A 149 12.70 28.74 -1.96
CA ASP A 149 12.59 29.37 -3.27
C ASP A 149 13.49 28.69 -4.32
N ALA A 150 13.46 29.21 -5.55
CA ALA A 150 14.24 28.70 -6.67
C ALA A 150 15.76 28.74 -6.45
N ASP A 151 16.26 29.63 -5.59
CA ASP A 151 17.68 29.76 -5.27
C ASP A 151 18.09 28.84 -4.10
N GLY A 152 17.13 28.13 -3.50
CA GLY A 152 17.35 27.24 -2.36
C GLY A 152 17.28 27.94 -1.00
N THR A 153 16.75 29.15 -0.94
CA THR A 153 16.58 29.88 0.33
C THR A 153 15.31 29.45 1.03
N TYR A 154 15.38 29.09 2.31
CA TYR A 154 14.20 28.70 3.09
C TYR A 154 13.20 29.85 3.21
N THR A 155 11.99 29.64 2.70
CA THR A 155 10.84 30.55 2.83
C THR A 155 9.87 30.12 3.93
N TYR A 156 9.90 28.83 4.30
CA TYR A 156 9.09 28.27 5.38
C TYR A 156 9.87 27.17 6.10
N HIS A 157 9.71 27.07 7.42
CA HIS A 157 10.36 26.06 8.25
C HIS A 157 9.63 25.94 9.59
N ASP A 158 8.81 24.92 9.78
CA ASP A 158 8.01 24.72 10.99
C ASP A 158 7.72 23.22 11.23
N GLY A 159 7.16 22.88 12.39
CA GLY A 159 6.70 21.54 12.73
C GLY A 159 7.41 20.92 13.93
N LYS A 160 6.71 19.98 14.57
CA LYS A 160 7.20 19.32 15.78
C LYS A 160 8.43 18.47 15.56
N GLY A 161 8.62 17.94 14.36
CA GLY A 161 9.79 17.13 14.00
C GLY A 161 11.10 17.92 14.16
N LEU A 162 11.09 19.23 13.99
CA LEU A 162 12.28 20.08 14.07
C LEU A 162 13.07 19.94 15.38
N ALA A 163 12.37 19.68 16.49
CA ALA A 163 12.99 19.50 17.79
C ALA A 163 13.95 18.29 17.83
N ALA A 164 13.67 17.24 17.05
CA ALA A 164 14.53 16.06 16.96
C ALA A 164 15.88 16.39 16.30
N ALA A 165 15.89 17.27 15.30
CA ALA A 165 17.11 17.84 14.71
C ALA A 165 17.72 19.00 15.54
N GLY A 166 17.18 19.31 16.72
CA GLY A 166 17.66 20.42 17.55
C GLY A 166 17.34 21.81 17.00
N HIS A 167 16.39 21.93 16.06
CA HIS A 167 15.98 23.18 15.45
C HIS A 167 14.73 23.78 16.10
N ARG A 168 14.61 25.12 15.99
CA ARG A 168 13.39 25.86 16.35
C ARG A 168 12.58 26.21 15.08
N PRO A 169 11.25 26.31 15.18
CA PRO A 169 10.44 26.90 14.11
C PRO A 169 11.00 28.24 13.63
N GLY A 170 11.03 28.44 12.33
CA GLY A 170 11.55 29.64 11.68
C GLY A 170 13.07 29.80 11.68
N GLN A 171 13.84 28.96 12.39
CA GLN A 171 15.29 29.15 12.55
C GLN A 171 16.06 29.22 11.23
N LEU A 172 15.67 28.40 10.24
CA LEU A 172 16.35 28.33 8.95
C LEU A 172 15.80 29.30 7.92
N VAL A 173 14.69 30.00 8.18
CA VAL A 173 14.08 30.94 7.21
C VAL A 173 15.07 32.04 6.85
N GLY A 174 15.24 32.28 5.54
CA GLY A 174 16.21 33.22 4.99
C GLY A 174 17.63 32.65 4.80
N GLN A 175 17.91 31.42 5.25
CA GLN A 175 19.18 30.75 5.01
C GLN A 175 19.12 29.91 3.73
N ASN A 176 20.27 29.71 3.08
CA ASN A 176 20.35 28.91 1.86
C ASN A 176 20.69 27.44 2.17
N ILE A 177 19.90 26.52 1.64
CA ILE A 177 20.02 25.09 1.91
C ILE A 177 21.32 24.48 1.39
N PHE A 178 21.82 24.95 0.23
CA PHE A 178 23.08 24.49 -0.36
C PHE A 178 24.28 24.98 0.45
N ALA A 179 24.19 26.18 1.05
CA ALA A 179 25.23 26.67 1.95
C ALA A 179 25.30 25.88 3.27
N LEU A 180 24.15 25.35 3.74
CA LEU A 180 24.06 24.60 4.99
C LEU A 180 24.46 23.13 4.84
N TYR A 181 24.04 22.49 3.75
CA TYR A 181 24.14 21.04 3.58
C TYR A 181 25.03 20.60 2.40
N GLY A 182 25.45 21.52 1.54
CA GLY A 182 26.34 21.25 0.40
C GLY A 182 25.84 20.09 -0.45
N ASP A 183 26.74 19.12 -0.70
CA ASP A 183 26.48 17.93 -1.53
C ASP A 183 25.38 17.01 -0.97
N MET A 184 25.01 17.14 0.32
CA MET A 184 23.90 16.37 0.89
C MET A 184 22.53 16.83 0.38
N ALA A 185 22.47 17.94 -0.38
CA ALA A 185 21.25 18.47 -0.97
C ALA A 185 20.88 17.84 -2.34
N GLY A 186 21.48 16.73 -2.76
CA GLY A 186 21.26 16.17 -4.11
C GLY A 186 19.79 15.85 -4.46
N GLY A 187 18.93 15.56 -3.47
CA GLY A 187 17.49 15.41 -3.69
C GLY A 187 16.76 16.73 -3.99
N ILE A 188 17.28 17.85 -3.47
CA ILE A 188 16.71 19.19 -3.63
C ILE A 188 16.96 19.73 -5.03
N GLU A 189 18.13 19.47 -5.63
CA GLU A 189 18.43 19.88 -7.01
C GLU A 189 17.44 19.25 -8.00
N ARG A 190 17.16 17.95 -7.84
CA ARG A 190 16.15 17.24 -8.62
C ARG A 190 14.75 17.82 -8.41
N ALA A 191 14.42 18.16 -7.16
CA ALA A 191 13.14 18.80 -6.85
C ALA A 191 13.02 20.18 -7.54
N LEU A 192 14.07 21.00 -7.50
CA LEU A 192 14.11 22.28 -8.20
C LEU A 192 14.08 22.14 -9.73
N ALA A 193 14.54 21.01 -10.26
CA ALA A 193 14.41 20.67 -11.67
C ALA A 193 12.97 20.26 -12.09
N GLY A 194 12.03 20.18 -11.15
CA GLY A 194 10.62 19.87 -11.41
C GLY A 194 10.23 18.42 -11.12
N GLU A 195 11.12 17.61 -10.54
CA GLU A 195 10.81 16.24 -10.15
C GLU A 195 10.22 16.16 -8.74
N ALA A 196 9.15 15.38 -8.52
CA ALA A 196 8.75 15.04 -7.17
C ALA A 196 9.71 14.00 -6.60
N VAL A 197 10.36 14.29 -5.47
CA VAL A 197 11.41 13.45 -4.89
C VAL A 197 10.96 12.89 -3.54
N HIS A 198 11.22 11.60 -3.32
CA HIS A 198 11.07 10.93 -2.04
C HIS A 198 12.35 10.16 -1.72
N GLY A 199 12.81 10.22 -0.47
CA GLY A 199 13.98 9.48 -0.05
C GLY A 199 14.31 9.63 1.43
N LEU A 200 15.31 8.84 1.84
CA LEU A 200 15.89 8.89 3.17
C LEU A 200 17.17 9.73 3.15
N SER A 201 17.39 10.48 4.23
CA SER A 201 18.63 11.21 4.47
C SER A 201 18.98 11.17 5.95
N GLU A 202 20.26 11.10 6.27
CA GLU A 202 20.72 11.15 7.65
C GLU A 202 21.39 12.50 7.91
N VAL A 203 20.75 13.33 8.73
CA VAL A 203 21.21 14.69 9.06
C VAL A 203 20.87 15.00 10.50
N HIS A 204 21.78 15.69 11.19
CA HIS A 204 21.60 16.08 12.60
C HIS A 204 21.34 14.90 13.56
N GLY A 205 21.86 13.70 13.22
CA GLY A 205 21.71 12.49 14.03
C GLY A 205 20.32 11.84 13.95
N CYS A 206 19.46 12.33 13.05
CA CYS A 206 18.16 11.75 12.73
C CYS A 206 18.17 11.18 11.32
N VAL A 207 17.42 10.09 11.13
CA VAL A 207 17.06 9.60 9.80
C VAL A 207 15.74 10.23 9.39
N TRP A 208 15.80 11.05 8.35
CA TRP A 208 14.68 11.79 7.79
C TRP A 208 14.15 11.10 6.54
N GLU A 209 12.89 10.68 6.58
CA GLU A 209 12.13 10.34 5.39
C GLU A 209 11.45 11.59 4.86
N SER A 210 11.83 12.03 3.66
CA SER A 210 11.44 13.32 3.11
C SER A 210 10.72 13.19 1.78
N TRP A 211 9.63 13.95 1.63
CA TRP A 211 8.92 14.15 0.37
C TRP A 211 9.07 15.60 -0.05
N MET A 212 9.40 15.82 -1.32
CA MET A 212 9.69 17.12 -1.90
C MET A 212 8.86 17.29 -3.16
N VAL A 213 8.05 18.34 -3.20
CA VAL A 213 7.14 18.63 -4.29
C VAL A 213 7.49 19.99 -4.89
N PRO A 214 7.86 20.05 -6.17
CA PRO A 214 8.05 21.32 -6.86
C PRO A 214 6.72 22.01 -7.13
N LEU A 215 6.70 23.32 -6.92
CA LEU A 215 5.59 24.20 -7.29
C LEU A 215 6.05 25.08 -8.45
N SER A 216 5.48 24.85 -9.62
CA SER A 216 5.77 25.59 -10.85
C SER A 216 4.69 26.63 -11.17
N GLU A 217 5.08 27.72 -11.83
CA GLU A 217 4.13 28.65 -12.45
C GLU A 217 3.66 28.17 -13.83
N ALA A 218 2.69 28.88 -14.42
CA ALA A 218 2.06 28.58 -15.72
C ALA A 218 3.03 28.48 -16.92
N ALA A 219 4.32 28.84 -16.74
CA ALA A 219 5.37 28.77 -17.76
C ALA A 219 6.35 27.57 -17.57
N GLY A 220 6.09 26.64 -16.66
CA GLY A 220 6.91 25.42 -16.48
C GLY A 220 8.23 25.61 -15.72
N GLN A 221 8.50 26.81 -15.20
CA GLN A 221 9.63 27.09 -14.32
C GLN A 221 9.21 26.88 -12.86
N VAL A 222 10.01 26.12 -12.10
CA VAL A 222 9.79 25.88 -10.66
C VAL A 222 10.08 27.16 -9.88
N ARG A 223 9.11 27.65 -9.12
CA ARG A 223 9.24 28.84 -8.28
C ARG A 223 9.72 28.50 -6.86
N SER A 224 9.32 27.35 -6.36
CA SER A 224 9.61 26.90 -5.00
C SER A 224 9.47 25.40 -4.88
N VAL A 225 10.15 24.80 -3.91
CA VAL A 225 9.94 23.42 -3.50
C VAL A 225 9.35 23.43 -2.09
N VAL A 226 8.30 22.63 -1.88
CA VAL A 226 7.75 22.38 -0.55
C VAL A 226 8.09 20.95 -0.17
N GLY A 227 8.61 20.76 1.04
CA GLY A 227 8.91 19.46 1.57
C GLY A 227 8.31 19.24 2.94
N PHE A 228 8.05 17.96 3.25
CA PHE A 228 7.90 17.54 4.63
C PHE A 228 8.80 16.35 4.90
N SER A 229 9.31 16.29 6.13
CA SER A 229 10.27 15.31 6.59
C SER A 229 9.77 14.69 7.89
N LEU A 230 9.78 13.36 7.95
CA LEU A 230 9.44 12.55 9.12
C LEU A 230 10.72 12.00 9.73
N ASP A 231 10.85 12.12 11.05
CA ASP A 231 11.90 11.41 11.77
C ASP A 231 11.48 9.94 11.92
N VAL A 232 12.22 9.05 11.26
CA VAL A 232 11.99 7.59 11.28
C VAL A 232 13.07 6.85 12.07
N THR A 233 13.91 7.56 12.83
CA THR A 233 15.08 7.01 13.52
C THR A 233 14.73 5.86 14.46
N GLU A 234 13.73 6.05 15.34
CA GLU A 234 13.31 4.99 16.29
C GLU A 234 12.69 3.80 15.55
N GLY A 235 11.89 4.08 14.52
CA GLY A 235 11.26 3.04 13.69
C GLY A 235 12.30 2.17 12.99
N GLN A 236 13.32 2.79 12.40
CA GLN A 236 14.40 2.08 11.71
C GLN A 236 15.26 1.27 12.69
N ARG A 237 15.66 1.85 13.83
CA ARG A 237 16.42 1.12 14.86
C ARG A 237 15.65 -0.08 15.40
N ALA A 238 14.34 0.05 15.60
CA ALA A 238 13.49 -1.05 16.02
C ALA A 238 13.42 -2.15 14.96
N HIS A 239 13.32 -1.78 13.69
CA HIS A 239 13.30 -2.72 12.56
C HIS A 239 14.62 -3.49 12.44
N GLU A 240 15.76 -2.79 12.47
CA GLU A 240 17.10 -3.39 12.43
C GLU A 240 17.35 -4.32 13.62
N ALA A 241 16.92 -3.91 14.83
CA ALA A 241 17.01 -4.75 16.02
C ALA A 241 16.14 -6.00 15.93
N LEU A 242 14.97 -5.92 15.29
CA LEU A 242 14.11 -7.07 15.06
C LEU A 242 14.74 -8.04 14.06
N GLN A 243 15.25 -7.54 12.93
CA GLN A 243 15.96 -8.36 11.93
C GLN A 243 17.15 -9.09 12.55
N THR A 244 17.99 -8.38 13.31
CA THR A 244 19.12 -8.99 14.01
C THR A 244 18.68 -10.13 14.94
N LYS A 245 17.56 -9.97 15.66
CA LYS A 245 17.02 -11.04 16.52
C LYS A 245 16.53 -12.24 15.71
N LEU A 246 15.88 -12.01 14.56
CA LEU A 246 15.42 -13.08 13.67
C LEU A 246 16.61 -13.88 13.13
N ASP A 247 17.66 -13.20 12.66
CA ASP A 247 18.88 -13.85 12.16
C ASP A 247 19.53 -14.74 13.23
N VAL A 248 19.58 -14.26 14.48
CA VAL A 248 20.09 -15.04 15.62
C VAL A 248 19.21 -16.27 15.90
N ILE A 249 17.88 -16.14 15.85
CA ILE A 249 16.95 -17.26 16.05
C ILE A 249 17.15 -18.30 14.93
N GLU A 250 17.28 -17.88 13.68
CA GLU A 250 17.51 -18.78 12.55
C GLU A 250 18.84 -19.52 12.68
N ALA A 251 19.91 -18.82 13.07
CA ALA A 251 21.21 -19.42 13.33
C ALA A 251 21.14 -20.45 14.47
N GLN A 252 20.45 -20.12 15.58
CA GLN A 252 20.23 -21.05 16.69
C GLN A 252 19.46 -22.29 16.26
N GLN A 253 18.38 -22.14 15.48
CA GLN A 253 17.60 -23.26 14.95
C GLN A 253 18.43 -24.16 14.04
N ARG A 254 19.33 -23.59 13.22
CA ARG A 254 20.25 -24.36 12.37
C ARG A 254 21.19 -25.22 13.20
N VAL A 255 21.84 -24.63 14.21
CA VAL A 255 22.74 -25.36 15.12
C VAL A 255 21.98 -26.45 15.87
N ILE A 256 20.76 -26.18 16.35
CA ILE A 256 19.93 -27.20 17.01
C ILE A 256 19.60 -28.36 16.06
N ARG A 257 19.30 -28.08 14.78
CA ARG A 257 19.05 -29.14 13.77
C ARG A 257 20.28 -29.99 13.51
N GLU A 258 21.44 -29.37 13.33
CA GLU A 258 22.72 -30.08 13.13
C GLU A 258 23.09 -30.98 14.33
N LEU A 259 22.74 -30.57 15.55
CA LEU A 259 23.01 -31.35 16.77
C LEU A 259 21.98 -32.46 17.07
N ALA A 260 20.84 -32.50 16.39
CA ALA A 260 19.70 -33.33 16.80
C ALA A 260 19.72 -34.78 16.28
N ALA A 261 20.60 -35.16 15.35
CA ALA A 261 20.69 -36.54 14.84
C ALA A 261 22.14 -37.01 14.57
N PRO A 262 23.05 -36.97 15.56
CA PRO A 262 24.41 -37.41 15.35
C PRO A 262 24.44 -38.91 15.11
N ILE A 263 24.95 -39.36 13.97
CA ILE A 263 25.28 -40.76 13.75
C ILE A 263 26.57 -41.05 14.51
N ILE A 264 26.48 -41.89 15.54
CA ILE A 264 27.60 -42.21 16.42
C ILE A 264 28.06 -43.63 16.10
N GLU A 265 29.36 -43.81 15.91
CA GLU A 265 29.94 -45.15 15.84
C GLU A 265 30.22 -45.64 17.26
N VAL A 266 29.47 -46.66 17.67
CA VAL A 266 29.45 -47.17 19.05
C VAL A 266 30.31 -48.42 19.22
N TRP A 267 30.63 -49.09 18.12
CA TRP A 267 31.57 -50.21 18.06
C TRP A 267 32.06 -50.41 16.61
N ASP A 268 33.06 -51.28 16.41
CA ASP A 268 33.61 -51.60 15.09
C ASP A 268 32.53 -52.18 14.14
N GLY A 269 32.17 -51.37 13.14
CA GLY A 269 31.11 -51.67 12.18
C GLY A 269 29.68 -51.53 12.75
N VAL A 270 29.49 -50.80 13.85
CA VAL A 270 28.17 -50.56 14.47
C VAL A 270 27.90 -49.06 14.60
N LEU A 271 26.90 -48.58 13.85
CA LEU A 271 26.42 -47.20 13.90
C LEU A 271 25.16 -47.10 14.74
N ALA A 272 24.99 -46.00 15.47
CA ALA A 272 23.79 -45.68 16.24
C ALA A 272 23.25 -44.31 15.82
N LEU A 273 21.95 -44.24 15.56
CA LEU A 273 21.20 -43.02 15.25
C LEU A 273 20.14 -42.79 16.35
N PRO A 274 20.44 -41.96 17.36
CA PRO A 274 19.46 -41.60 18.39
C PRO A 274 18.47 -40.56 17.87
N MET A 275 17.17 -40.86 17.95
CA MET A 275 16.09 -39.96 17.60
C MET A 275 15.48 -39.37 18.88
N ILE A 276 15.78 -38.10 19.16
CA ILE A 276 15.25 -37.37 20.31
C ILE A 276 14.17 -36.38 19.85
N GLY A 277 13.07 -36.25 20.60
CA GLY A 277 12.09 -35.18 20.43
C GLY A 277 10.94 -35.51 19.47
N VAL A 278 10.33 -34.48 18.89
CA VAL A 278 9.29 -34.63 17.87
C VAL A 278 9.99 -34.98 16.55
N VAL A 279 9.58 -36.09 15.94
CA VAL A 279 10.10 -36.53 14.65
C VAL A 279 9.15 -36.02 13.58
N ASP A 280 9.62 -35.13 12.72
CA ASP A 280 8.89 -34.68 11.53
C ASP A 280 9.46 -35.31 10.25
N SER A 281 8.73 -35.15 9.13
CA SER A 281 9.10 -35.78 7.86
C SER A 281 10.43 -35.25 7.30
N ALA A 282 10.75 -33.97 7.46
CA ALA A 282 11.97 -33.36 6.94
C ALA A 282 13.20 -33.90 7.69
N ARG A 283 13.15 -33.90 9.02
CA ARG A 283 14.22 -34.44 9.86
C ARG A 283 14.44 -35.94 9.66
N THR A 284 13.38 -36.70 9.42
CA THR A 284 13.49 -38.15 9.16
C THR A 284 14.20 -38.42 7.83
N ALA A 285 13.91 -37.62 6.80
CA ALA A 285 14.56 -37.76 5.50
C ALA A 285 16.06 -37.40 5.56
N GLU A 286 16.41 -36.29 6.20
CA GLU A 286 17.82 -35.87 6.40
C GLU A 286 18.62 -36.89 7.21
N ALA A 287 18.03 -37.42 8.29
CA ALA A 287 18.67 -38.45 9.11
C ALA A 287 18.83 -39.79 8.36
N MET A 288 17.86 -40.15 7.52
CA MET A 288 17.93 -41.32 6.64
C MET A 288 19.05 -41.20 5.63
N GLU A 289 19.14 -40.08 4.90
CA GLU A 289 20.19 -39.83 3.91
C GLU A 289 21.58 -39.92 4.55
N SER A 290 21.77 -39.21 5.67
CA SER A 290 23.03 -39.21 6.42
C SER A 290 23.42 -40.61 6.91
N LEU A 291 22.44 -41.41 7.37
CA LEU A 291 22.70 -42.75 7.88
C LEU A 291 23.10 -43.71 6.76
N LEU A 292 22.43 -43.66 5.62
CA LEU A 292 22.76 -44.49 4.46
C LEU A 292 24.16 -44.15 3.92
N GLU A 293 24.51 -42.86 3.85
CA GLU A 293 25.86 -42.41 3.49
C GLU A 293 26.91 -42.89 4.50
N ALA A 294 26.62 -42.80 5.80
CA ALA A 294 27.52 -43.28 6.85
C ALA A 294 27.74 -44.80 6.80
N ILE A 295 26.69 -45.59 6.52
CA ILE A 295 26.78 -47.05 6.37
C ILE A 295 27.69 -47.40 5.19
N SER A 296 27.50 -46.74 4.05
CA SER A 296 28.29 -46.99 2.85
C SER A 296 29.75 -46.57 3.02
N SER A 297 30.00 -45.36 3.53
CA SER A 297 31.36 -44.82 3.69
C SER A 297 32.19 -45.54 4.74
N ARG A 298 31.56 -46.05 5.80
CA ARG A 298 32.24 -46.73 6.93
C ARG A 298 32.14 -48.25 6.89
N ALA A 299 31.51 -48.81 5.86
CA ALA A 299 31.26 -50.25 5.74
C ALA A 299 30.63 -50.86 7.01
N ALA A 300 29.64 -50.17 7.57
CA ALA A 300 28.99 -50.60 8.81
C ALA A 300 28.18 -51.88 8.57
N ARG A 301 28.29 -52.85 9.48
CA ARG A 301 27.52 -54.10 9.45
C ARG A 301 26.17 -53.94 10.13
N PHE A 302 26.08 -53.06 11.12
CA PHE A 302 24.88 -52.83 11.92
C PHE A 302 24.56 -51.34 12.01
N ALA A 303 23.27 -51.02 11.94
CA ALA A 303 22.73 -49.68 12.17
C ALA A 303 21.60 -49.74 13.20
N VAL A 304 21.82 -49.11 14.36
CA VAL A 304 20.88 -49.11 15.49
C VAL A 304 20.13 -47.78 15.54
N LEU A 305 18.82 -47.81 15.32
CA LEU A 305 17.94 -46.65 15.38
C LEU A 305 17.30 -46.61 16.78
N ASP A 306 17.68 -45.65 17.61
CA ASP A 306 17.15 -45.53 18.97
C ASP A 306 15.98 -44.54 19.03
N LEU A 307 14.77 -45.07 19.19
CA LEU A 307 13.52 -44.31 19.29
C LEU A 307 13.09 -44.05 20.75
N THR A 308 13.93 -44.36 21.75
CA THR A 308 13.58 -44.21 23.17
C THR A 308 13.12 -42.77 23.52
N GLY A 309 13.70 -41.77 22.84
CA GLY A 309 13.40 -40.34 22.99
C GLY A 309 12.21 -39.81 22.18
N VAL A 310 11.56 -40.64 21.36
CA VAL A 310 10.44 -40.23 20.50
C VAL A 310 9.11 -40.39 21.22
N GLN A 311 8.34 -39.31 21.32
CA GLN A 311 7.05 -39.31 22.04
C GLN A 311 5.85 -39.63 21.15
N VAL A 312 5.88 -39.14 19.90
CA VAL A 312 4.80 -39.26 18.92
C VAL A 312 5.40 -39.57 17.57
N VAL A 313 4.81 -40.53 16.86
CA VAL A 313 5.16 -40.91 15.48
C VAL A 313 3.89 -40.77 14.65
N ASP A 314 3.95 -39.97 13.59
CA ASP A 314 2.87 -39.89 12.62
C ASP A 314 2.95 -41.05 11.60
N THR A 315 1.92 -41.19 10.78
CA THR A 315 1.85 -42.28 9.78
C THR A 315 2.94 -42.16 8.71
N LYS A 316 3.42 -40.95 8.42
CA LYS A 316 4.49 -40.70 7.45
C LYS A 316 5.85 -41.13 7.99
N VAL A 317 6.17 -40.81 9.23
CA VAL A 317 7.43 -41.19 9.89
C VAL A 317 7.53 -42.70 10.02
N ALA A 318 6.44 -43.40 10.36
CA ALA A 318 6.41 -44.86 10.40
C ALA A 318 6.77 -45.49 9.05
N ASP A 319 6.23 -44.97 7.94
CA ASP A 319 6.57 -45.41 6.57
C ASP A 319 8.05 -45.14 6.22
N HIS A 320 8.58 -43.96 6.58
CA HIS A 320 9.98 -43.63 6.34
C HIS A 320 10.95 -44.53 7.13
N LEU A 321 10.63 -44.89 8.38
CA LEU A 321 11.46 -45.81 9.17
C LEU A 321 11.59 -47.19 8.53
N ILE A 322 10.52 -47.69 7.89
CA ILE A 322 10.54 -48.99 7.21
C ILE A 322 11.36 -48.90 5.93
N LYS A 323 11.16 -47.84 5.14
CA LYS A 323 11.97 -47.58 3.94
C LYS A 323 13.46 -47.51 4.29
N LEU A 324 13.79 -46.88 5.43
CA LEU A 324 15.14 -46.81 5.96
C LEU A 324 15.70 -48.19 6.29
N VAL A 325 15.01 -49.03 7.07
CA VAL A 325 15.48 -50.41 7.39
C VAL A 325 15.68 -51.25 6.12
N ARG A 326 14.78 -51.14 5.13
CA ARG A 326 14.94 -51.83 3.84
C ARG A 326 16.15 -51.31 3.05
N ALA A 327 16.36 -49.99 3.04
CA ALA A 327 17.53 -49.40 2.39
C ALA A 327 18.84 -49.84 3.06
N ILE A 328 18.86 -49.94 4.40
CA ILE A 328 20.00 -50.48 5.17
C ILE A 328 20.31 -51.93 4.75
N GLN A 329 19.28 -52.77 4.61
CA GLN A 329 19.41 -54.15 4.14
C GLN A 329 19.95 -54.26 2.71
N LEU A 330 19.49 -53.37 1.81
CA LEU A 330 19.99 -53.31 0.44
C LEU A 330 21.48 -52.91 0.37
N LEU A 331 21.96 -52.11 1.33
CA LEU A 331 23.38 -51.79 1.48
C LEU A 331 24.20 -52.90 2.13
N GLY A 332 23.59 -54.03 2.50
CA GLY A 332 24.28 -55.18 3.10
C GLY A 332 24.51 -55.06 4.60
N ALA A 333 23.82 -54.13 5.28
CA ALA A 333 23.86 -53.94 6.72
C ALA A 333 22.55 -54.40 7.39
N GLU A 334 22.59 -54.72 8.68
CA GLU A 334 21.42 -55.09 9.47
C GLU A 334 20.90 -53.88 10.27
N GLY A 335 19.65 -53.48 10.00
CA GLY A 335 18.97 -52.40 10.71
C GLY A 335 18.23 -52.91 11.96
N ILE A 336 18.50 -52.28 13.11
CA ILE A 336 17.89 -52.63 14.40
C ILE A 336 17.14 -51.41 14.96
N ILE A 337 15.85 -51.55 15.27
CA ILE A 337 15.08 -50.50 15.92
C ILE A 337 14.99 -50.75 17.42
N CYS A 338 15.39 -49.77 18.22
CA CYS A 338 15.34 -49.82 19.69
C CYS A 338 14.30 -48.85 20.26
N GLY A 339 13.74 -49.18 21.42
CA GLY A 339 12.99 -48.22 22.23
C GLY A 339 11.60 -47.85 21.69
N ILE A 340 10.98 -48.71 20.88
CA ILE A 340 9.62 -48.49 20.38
C ILE A 340 8.63 -48.46 21.56
N ARG A 341 7.92 -47.34 21.71
CA ARG A 341 6.88 -47.19 22.73
C ARG A 341 5.58 -47.91 22.34
N PRO A 342 4.74 -48.34 23.31
CA PRO A 342 3.51 -49.07 23.02
C PRO A 342 2.55 -48.35 22.05
N ASN A 343 2.41 -47.03 22.17
CA ASN A 343 1.58 -46.22 21.27
C ASN A 343 2.10 -46.24 19.82
N VAL A 344 3.42 -46.17 19.62
CA VAL A 344 4.04 -46.24 18.29
C VAL A 344 3.87 -47.63 17.67
N ALA A 345 4.04 -48.69 18.46
CA ALA A 345 3.82 -50.06 18.00
C ALA A 345 2.36 -50.29 17.54
N GLN A 346 1.38 -49.77 18.29
CA GLN A 346 -0.04 -49.82 17.91
C GLN A 346 -0.29 -49.11 16.58
N THR A 347 0.29 -47.92 16.38
CA THR A 347 0.19 -47.20 15.11
C THR A 347 0.80 -47.98 13.94
N MET A 348 1.99 -48.56 14.11
CA MET A 348 2.64 -49.37 13.07
C MET A 348 1.82 -50.59 12.67
N VAL A 349 1.20 -51.27 13.65
CA VAL A 349 0.31 -52.41 13.40
C VAL A 349 -0.97 -51.99 12.70
N ALA A 350 -1.59 -50.87 13.15
CA ALA A 350 -2.81 -50.34 12.54
C ALA A 350 -2.64 -49.94 11.08
N LEU A 351 -1.43 -49.54 10.69
CA LEU A 351 -1.07 -49.19 9.31
C LEU A 351 -0.80 -50.41 8.41
N GLY A 352 -0.87 -51.63 8.94
CA GLY A 352 -0.69 -52.87 8.17
C GLY A 352 0.74 -53.06 7.66
N LEU A 353 1.71 -52.50 8.38
CA LEU A 353 3.11 -52.52 7.97
C LEU A 353 3.70 -53.94 8.13
N ASP A 354 4.47 -54.37 7.14
CA ASP A 354 5.20 -55.64 7.19
C ASP A 354 6.47 -55.50 8.04
N LEU A 355 6.45 -56.09 9.22
CA LEU A 355 7.52 -56.04 10.23
C LEU A 355 8.40 -57.29 10.22
N SER A 356 8.17 -58.25 9.31
CA SER A 356 8.86 -59.55 9.29
C SER A 356 10.38 -59.43 9.10
N ALA A 357 10.82 -58.37 8.41
CA ALA A 357 12.23 -58.09 8.14
C ALA A 357 12.88 -57.14 9.15
N ILE A 358 12.18 -56.69 10.20
CA ILE A 358 12.68 -55.66 11.11
C ILE A 358 13.10 -56.28 12.45
N VAL A 359 14.38 -56.15 12.78
CA VAL A 359 14.89 -56.53 14.10
C VAL A 359 14.56 -55.42 15.09
N THR A 360 13.82 -55.77 16.15
CA THR A 360 13.46 -54.82 17.22
C THR A 360 14.03 -55.25 18.57
N LYS A 361 14.45 -54.28 19.38
CA LYS A 361 14.94 -54.50 20.75
C LYS A 361 14.33 -53.49 21.71
N ALA A 362 14.21 -53.88 22.98
CA ALA A 362 13.54 -53.05 23.98
C ALA A 362 14.26 -51.71 24.26
N ASN A 363 15.59 -51.67 24.13
CA ASN A 363 16.40 -50.49 24.39
C ASN A 363 17.75 -50.59 23.67
N LEU A 364 18.48 -49.47 23.61
CA LEU A 364 19.79 -49.39 22.95
C LEU A 364 20.78 -50.45 23.43
N ARG A 365 20.85 -50.73 24.75
CA ARG A 365 21.73 -51.77 25.31
C ARG A 365 21.46 -53.15 24.68
N ALA A 366 20.20 -53.53 24.56
CA ALA A 366 19.80 -54.79 23.94
C ALA A 366 20.08 -54.80 22.41
N GLY A 367 19.99 -53.64 21.75
CA GLY A 367 20.44 -53.45 20.38
C GLY A 367 21.93 -53.70 20.20
N LEU A 368 22.76 -53.07 21.03
CA LEU A 368 24.21 -53.24 20.97
C LEU A 368 24.64 -54.68 21.29
N THR A 369 23.98 -55.33 22.24
CA THR A 369 24.25 -56.74 22.59
C THR A 369 23.98 -57.70 21.43
N HIS A 370 23.10 -57.33 20.49
CA HIS A 370 22.84 -58.11 19.27
C HIS A 370 23.92 -57.91 18.20
N CYS A 371 24.63 -56.79 18.22
CA CYS A 371 25.67 -56.46 17.24
C CYS A 371 27.06 -57.02 17.60
N MET A 372 27.23 -57.45 18.85
CA MET A 372 28.45 -58.07 19.39
C MET A 372 28.33 -59.58 19.34
#